data_AF-A0A3D3EW31-F1
#
_entry.id   AF-A0A3D3EW31-F1
#
_cell.length_a   1.000
_cell.length_b   1.000
_cell.length_c   1.000
_cell.angle_alpha   90.00
_cell.angle_beta   90.00
_cell.angle_gamma   90.00
#
_symmetry.space_group_name_H-M   'P 1'
#
loop_
_entity.id
_entity.type
_entity.pdbx_description
1 polymer ?
#
loop_
_entity_poly.entity_id
_entity_poly.type
_entity_poly.pdbx_seq_one_letter_code
_entity_poly.pdbx_strand_id
1 'polypeptide(L)'
;LSTKYRFLLNAATMLGQSKNAHQAEIDSACELIDFWRFNAYFAQKIYEQQPLISPKGEWNFTEYRALEGFIFALTPFNFTAIAGNLPTAPALMGNTVV
;
A
#
# COMPACT_ATOMS: atom_id res chain seq x y z
N LEU A 1 11.49 -4.08 5.97
CA LEU A 1 12.04 -4.26 4.61
C LEU A 1 13.28 -3.42 4.32
N SER A 2 13.43 -2.24 4.92
CA SER A 2 14.64 -1.41 4.73
C SER A 2 15.91 -1.97 5.39
N THR A 3 15.77 -2.92 6.32
CA THR A 3 16.89 -3.48 7.10
C THR A 3 16.77 -5.01 7.23
N LYS A 4 16.28 -5.52 8.38
CA LYS A 4 16.34 -6.93 8.81
C LYS A 4 15.96 -7.96 7.74
N TYR A 5 14.90 -7.69 6.97
CA TYR A 5 14.35 -8.63 5.99
C TYR A 5 14.69 -8.29 4.53
N ARG A 6 15.52 -7.27 4.27
CA ARG A 6 15.83 -6.81 2.89
C ARG A 6 16.40 -7.94 2.04
N PHE A 7 17.50 -8.53 2.50
CA PHE A 7 18.20 -9.58 1.78
C PHE A 7 17.38 -10.87 1.67
N LEU A 8 16.59 -11.18 2.71
CA LEU A 8 15.71 -12.35 2.68
C LEU A 8 14.64 -12.22 1.60
N LEU A 9 13.97 -11.06 1.50
CA LEU A 9 12.91 -10.85 0.52
C LEU A 9 13.46 -10.75 -0.91
N ASN A 10 14.60 -10.09 -1.11
CA ASN A 10 15.30 -10.08 -2.39
C ASN A 10 15.67 -11.49 -2.83
N ALA A 11 16.28 -12.30 -1.95
CA ALA A 11 16.66 -13.67 -2.28
C ALA A 11 15.45 -14.53 -2.65
N ALA A 12 14.34 -14.41 -1.91
CA ALA A 12 13.09 -15.11 -2.24
C ALA A 12 12.55 -14.70 -3.61
N THR A 13 12.56 -13.41 -3.94
CA THR A 13 12.14 -12.85 -5.23
C THR A 13 13.05 -13.33 -6.37
N MET A 14 14.38 -13.31 -6.17
CA MET A 14 15.35 -13.82 -7.15
C MET A 14 15.10 -15.29 -7.47
N LEU A 15 14.95 -16.13 -6.44
CA LEU A 15 14.79 -17.57 -6.59
C LEU A 15 13.41 -17.95 -7.13
N GLY A 16 12.33 -17.31 -6.64
CA GLY A 16 10.96 -17.66 -7.00
C GLY A 16 10.49 -17.08 -8.32
N GLN A 17 11.03 -15.93 -8.74
CA GLN A 17 10.59 -15.21 -9.95
C GLN A 17 11.72 -15.05 -10.97
N SER A 18 12.86 -15.75 -10.79
CA SER A 18 14.01 -15.72 -11.69
C SER A 18 14.54 -14.31 -11.98
N LYS A 19 14.57 -13.46 -10.94
CA LYS A 19 15.10 -12.09 -11.04
C LYS A 19 16.59 -12.07 -10.72
N ASN A 20 17.34 -11.22 -11.43
CA ASN A 20 18.70 -10.89 -10.98
C ASN A 20 18.65 -9.99 -9.74
N ALA A 21 19.80 -9.82 -9.07
CA ALA A 21 19.86 -9.07 -7.81
C ALA A 21 19.37 -7.62 -7.94
N HIS A 22 19.68 -6.95 -9.05
CA HIS A 22 19.23 -5.58 -9.30
C HIS A 22 17.70 -5.52 -9.51
N GLN A 23 17.15 -6.42 -10.32
CA GLN A 23 15.70 -6.51 -10.55
C GLN A 23 14.91 -6.81 -9.27
N ALA A 24 15.44 -7.67 -8.40
CA ALA A 24 14.80 -7.97 -7.12
C ALA A 24 14.89 -6.81 -6.13
N GLU A 25 16.01 -6.09 -6.11
CA GLU A 25 16.23 -4.93 -5.23
C GLU A 25 15.29 -3.77 -5.57
N ILE A 26 15.13 -3.43 -6.85
CA ILE A 26 14.24 -2.33 -7.24
C ILE A 26 12.76 -2.66 -6.99
N ASP A 27 12.38 -3.93 -7.10
CA ASP A 27 11.01 -4.42 -6.90
C ASP A 27 10.71 -4.73 -5.42
N SER A 28 11.19 -5.87 -4.94
CA SER A 28 10.78 -6.45 -3.66
C SER A 28 11.28 -5.67 -2.44
N ALA A 29 12.27 -4.82 -2.63
CA ALA A 29 12.76 -3.92 -1.59
C ALA A 29 12.35 -2.48 -1.83
N CYS A 30 12.93 -1.78 -2.81
CA CYS A 30 12.72 -0.34 -3.00
C CYS A 30 11.25 0.01 -3.27
N GLU A 31 10.66 -0.54 -4.33
CA GLU A 31 9.29 -0.21 -4.73
C GLU A 31 8.27 -0.63 -3.68
N LEU A 32 8.42 -1.80 -3.04
CA LEU A 32 7.51 -2.21 -1.95
C LEU A 32 7.62 -1.31 -0.71
N ILE A 33 8.84 -0.90 -0.32
CA ILE A 33 9.05 0.05 0.78
C ILE A 33 8.41 1.39 0.45
N ASP A 34 8.57 1.84 -0.79
CA ASP A 34 8.01 3.12 -1.24
C ASP A 34 6.49 3.06 -1.27
N PHE A 35 5.87 1.99 -1.80
CA PHE A 35 4.42 1.81 -1.70
C PHE A 35 3.91 1.97 -0.28
N TRP A 36 4.52 1.28 0.70
CA TRP A 36 4.04 1.36 2.08
C TRP A 36 4.26 2.73 2.74
N ARG A 37 5.37 3.41 2.44
CA ARG A 37 5.63 4.76 2.97
C ARG A 37 4.73 5.81 2.33
N PHE A 38 4.67 5.81 1.00
CA PHE A 38 3.93 6.79 0.24
C PHE A 38 2.42 6.58 0.35
N ASN A 39 1.91 5.34 0.38
CA ASN A 39 0.49 5.12 0.63
C ASN A 39 0.07 5.59 2.03
N ALA A 40 0.90 5.39 3.06
CA ALA A 40 0.62 5.92 4.40
C ALA A 40 0.56 7.46 4.39
N TYR A 41 1.50 8.10 3.69
CA TYR A 41 1.48 9.56 3.48
C TYR A 41 0.23 10.01 2.71
N PHE A 42 -0.14 9.34 1.62
CA PHE A 42 -1.32 9.68 0.83
C PHE A 42 -2.62 9.45 1.59
N ALA A 43 -2.72 8.39 2.39
CA ALA A 43 -3.87 8.14 3.26
C ALA A 43 -4.05 9.31 4.26
N GLN A 44 -2.96 9.78 4.88
CA GLN A 44 -3.01 10.98 5.72
C GLN A 44 -3.48 12.20 4.92
N LYS A 45 -2.97 12.41 3.70
CA LYS A 45 -3.41 13.52 2.84
C LYS A 45 -4.86 13.44 2.42
N ILE A 46 -5.43 12.24 2.30
CA ILE A 46 -6.86 12.05 2.07
C ILE A 46 -7.64 12.43 3.33
N TYR A 47 -7.25 11.94 4.50
CA TYR A 47 -7.97 12.26 5.75
C TYR A 47 -7.92 13.75 6.13
N GLU A 48 -6.87 14.47 5.71
CA GLU A 48 -6.76 15.93 5.86
C GLU A 48 -7.75 16.71 4.95
N GLN A 49 -8.34 16.09 3.93
CA GLN A 49 -9.30 16.75 3.04
C GLN A 49 -10.65 16.91 3.73
N GLN A 50 -11.02 18.14 4.04
CA GLN A 50 -12.29 18.51 4.68
C GLN A 50 -13.00 19.61 3.87
N PRO A 51 -14.32 19.77 4.02
CA PRO A 51 -15.04 20.88 3.40
C PRO A 51 -14.42 22.23 3.81
N LEU A 52 -14.14 23.09 2.82
CA LEU A 52 -13.46 24.37 3.06
C LEU A 52 -14.29 25.36 3.89
N ILE A 53 -15.62 25.24 3.83
CA ILE A 53 -16.55 26.19 4.44
C ILE A 53 -17.72 25.41 5.04
N SER A 54 -18.08 25.73 6.27
CA SER A 54 -19.38 25.39 6.87
C SER A 54 -20.23 26.65 6.98
N PRO A 55 -21.53 26.61 6.63
CA PRO A 55 -22.47 27.69 6.92
C PRO A 55 -22.51 28.04 8.42
N LYS A 56 -22.94 29.25 8.74
CA LYS A 56 -23.02 29.70 10.13
C LYS A 56 -24.02 28.84 10.92
N GLY A 57 -23.54 28.25 12.02
CA GLY A 57 -24.35 27.39 12.89
C GLY A 57 -24.28 25.90 12.52
N GLU A 58 -23.55 25.54 11.47
CA GLU A 58 -23.34 24.16 11.04
C GLU A 58 -21.86 23.76 11.20
N TRP A 59 -21.62 22.45 11.32
CA TRP A 59 -20.29 21.85 11.26
C TRP A 59 -20.31 20.69 10.27
N ASN A 60 -19.82 20.93 9.06
CA ASN A 60 -19.74 19.93 8.01
C ASN A 60 -18.34 19.30 8.01
N PHE A 61 -18.30 17.97 7.98
CA PHE A 61 -17.04 17.20 7.92
C PHE A 61 -17.21 16.00 7.00
N THR A 62 -16.09 15.52 6.46
CA THR A 62 -16.04 14.33 5.61
C THR A 62 -15.40 13.18 6.37
N GLU A 63 -16.09 12.05 6.43
CA GLU A 63 -15.54 10.77 6.89
C GLU A 63 -15.27 9.86 5.68
N TYR A 64 -14.01 9.46 5.49
CA TYR A 64 -13.63 8.48 4.46
C TYR A 64 -13.77 7.06 5.02
N ARG A 65 -14.98 6.53 4.90
CA ARG A 65 -15.31 5.17 5.35
C ARG A 65 -14.64 4.11 4.46
N ALA A 66 -14.28 2.99 5.08
CA ALA A 66 -13.94 1.77 4.35
C ALA A 66 -15.18 1.25 3.58
N LEU A 67 -14.95 0.36 2.62
CA LEU A 67 -16.04 -0.31 1.91
C LEU A 67 -16.73 -1.32 2.83
N GLU A 68 -18.03 -1.50 2.63
CA GLU A 68 -18.76 -2.60 3.27
C GLU A 68 -18.41 -3.92 2.57
N GLY A 69 -18.07 -4.95 3.35
CA GLY A 69 -17.65 -6.26 2.85
C GLY A 69 -16.13 -6.48 2.90
N PHE A 70 -15.60 -7.15 1.88
CA PHE A 70 -14.17 -7.45 1.75
C PHE A 70 -13.69 -7.19 0.32
N ILE A 71 -12.39 -6.98 0.17
CA ILE A 71 -11.74 -6.83 -1.14
C ILE A 71 -11.01 -8.13 -1.48
N PHE A 72 -11.09 -8.55 -2.75
CA PHE A 72 -10.31 -9.67 -3.25
C PHE A 72 -9.11 -9.14 -4.06
N ALA A 73 -7.89 -9.45 -3.64
CA ALA A 73 -6.66 -8.98 -4.28
C ALA A 73 -5.99 -10.10 -5.09
N LEU A 74 -6.16 -10.07 -6.42
CA LEU A 74 -5.50 -11.01 -7.32
C LEU A 74 -4.18 -10.42 -7.87
N THR A 75 -3.05 -10.96 -7.44
CA THR A 75 -1.72 -10.40 -7.72
C THR A 75 -0.99 -11.12 -8.87
N PRO A 76 -0.29 -10.41 -9.77
CA PRO A 76 0.50 -11.02 -10.83
C PRO A 76 1.84 -11.57 -10.31
N PHE A 77 2.48 -12.45 -11.08
CA PHE A 77 3.76 -13.07 -10.70
C PHE A 77 4.97 -12.14 -10.83
N ASN A 78 4.86 -11.06 -11.60
CA ASN A 78 6.01 -10.33 -12.15
C ASN A 78 6.62 -9.29 -11.20
N PHE A 79 5.92 -8.86 -10.16
CA PHE A 79 6.43 -7.91 -9.16
C PHE A 79 5.97 -8.29 -7.75
N THR A 80 6.93 -8.50 -6.86
CA THR A 80 6.68 -8.70 -5.43
C THR A 80 6.10 -7.43 -4.79
N ALA A 81 6.50 -6.25 -5.27
CA ALA A 81 5.94 -4.98 -4.83
C ALA A 81 4.45 -4.85 -5.13
N ILE A 82 4.02 -5.24 -6.34
CA ILE A 82 2.60 -5.25 -6.70
C ILE A 82 1.85 -6.28 -5.85
N ALA A 83 2.44 -7.46 -5.63
CA ALA A 83 1.86 -8.50 -4.80
C ALA A 83 1.68 -8.06 -3.33
N GLY A 84 2.58 -7.22 -2.81
CA GLY A 84 2.43 -6.61 -1.49
C GLY A 84 1.47 -5.43 -1.49
N ASN A 85 1.47 -4.58 -2.52
CA ASN A 85 0.69 -3.34 -2.56
C ASN A 85 -0.81 -3.58 -2.73
N LEU A 86 -1.22 -4.45 -3.66
CA LEU A 86 -2.64 -4.68 -3.95
C LEU A 86 -3.47 -5.08 -2.71
N PRO A 87 -3.02 -6.00 -1.84
CA PRO A 87 -3.77 -6.31 -0.63
C PRO A 87 -3.56 -5.28 0.50
N THR A 88 -2.41 -4.62 0.58
CA THR A 88 -2.13 -3.72 1.71
C THR A 88 -2.68 -2.32 1.54
N ALA A 89 -2.81 -1.80 0.32
CA ALA A 89 -3.34 -0.45 0.09
C ALA A 89 -4.81 -0.31 0.53
N PRO A 90 -5.72 -1.26 0.22
CA PRO A 90 -7.08 -1.20 0.77
C PRO A 90 -7.13 -1.50 2.27
N ALA A 91 -6.27 -2.40 2.77
CA ALA A 91 -6.17 -2.69 4.20
C ALA A 91 -5.79 -1.45 5.02
N LEU A 92 -4.88 -0.62 4.50
CA LEU A 92 -4.52 0.67 5.08
C LEU A 92 -5.72 1.61 5.22
N MET A 93 -6.67 1.56 4.27
CA MET A 93 -7.89 2.38 4.28
C MET A 93 -9.04 1.76 5.10
N GLY A 94 -8.76 0.73 5.92
CA GLY A 94 -9.72 0.12 6.83
C GLY A 94 -10.52 -1.06 6.26
N ASN A 95 -10.18 -1.55 5.06
CA ASN A 95 -10.84 -2.72 4.48
C ASN A 95 -10.21 -4.02 4.98
N THR A 96 -10.97 -5.12 4.94
CA THR A 96 -10.39 -6.48 5.02
C THR A 96 -10.17 -7.03 3.62
N VAL A 97 -9.16 -7.90 3.47
CA VAL A 97 -8.73 -8.40 2.15
C VAL A 97 -8.52 -9.91 2.17
N VAL A 98 -8.93 -10.57 1.08
CA VAL A 98 -8.67 -11.98 0.76
C VAL A 98 -7.74 -12.07 -0.44
#